data_AF-A0A418SR94-F1
#
_entry.id   AF-A0A418SR94-F1
#
_cell.length_a   1.000
_cell.length_b   1.000
_cell.length_c   1.000
_cell.angle_alpha   90.00
_cell.angle_beta   90.00
_cell.angle_gamma   90.00
#
_symmetry.space_group_name_H-M   'P 1'
#
loop_
_entity.id
_entity.type
_entity.pdbx_description
1 polymer ?
#
loop_
_entity_poly.entity_id
_entity_poly.type
_entity_poly.pdbx_seq_one_letter_code
_entity_poly.pdbx_strand_id
1 'polypeptide(L)' 'MNYIFGIIIFVLDVLAIASIINTNASTGTKILWIAIIVILPVIGLIIWYFAGPKSNISL' A
#
# COMPACT_ATOMS: atom_id res chain seq x y z
N MET A 1 0.49 -10.33 25.22
CA MET A 1 1.63 -10.16 24.30
C MET A 1 1.06 -9.87 22.91
N ASN A 2 1.32 -8.68 22.36
CA ASN A 2 0.30 -7.86 21.71
C ASN A 2 0.08 -8.14 20.21
N TYR A 3 -0.80 -9.10 19.88
CA TYR A 3 -1.24 -9.41 18.50
C TYR A 3 -1.93 -8.23 17.78
N ILE A 4 -2.38 -7.24 18.55
CA ILE A 4 -3.05 -6.02 18.07
C ILE A 4 -2.19 -5.30 17.02
N PHE A 5 -0.88 -5.24 17.23
CA PHE A 5 0.01 -4.52 16.31
C PHE A 5 0.14 -5.22 14.95
N GLY A 6 0.22 -6.56 14.95
CA GLY A 6 0.24 -7.35 13.71
C GLY A 6 -1.07 -7.26 12.93
N ILE A 7 -2.21 -7.25 13.64
CA ILE A 7 -3.53 -7.09 13.02
C ILE A 7 -3.69 -5.70 12.40
N ILE A 8 -3.22 -4.65 13.08
CA ILE A 8 -3.26 -3.28 12.53
C ILE A 8 -2.45 -3.20 11.24
N ILE A 9 -1.22 -3.72 11.22
CA ILE A 9 -0.37 -3.72 10.03
C ILE A 9 -1.04 -4.50 8.89
N PHE A 10 -1.60 -5.67 9.18
CA PHE A 10 -2.28 -6.49 8.18
C PHE A 10 -3.50 -5.78 7.56
N VAL A 11 -4.30 -5.09 8.38
CA VAL A 11 -5.43 -4.29 7.87
C VAL A 11 -4.93 -3.13 7.00
N LEU A 12 -3.87 -2.45 7.42
CA LEU A 12 -3.26 -1.36 6.63
C LEU A 12 -2.69 -1.87 5.31
N ASP A 13 -2.06 -3.05 5.27
CA ASP A 13 -1.56 -3.68 4.04
C ASP A 13 -2.69 -3.89 3.04
N VAL A 14 -3.83 -4.44 3.48
CA VAL A 14 -5.00 -4.65 2.61
C VAL A 14 -5.54 -3.33 2.07
N LEU A 15 -5.62 -2.29 2.91
CA LEU A 15 -6.07 -0.95 2.49
C LEU A 15 -5.12 -0.32 1.48
N ALA A 16 -3.81 -0.43 1.70
CA ALA A 16 -2.79 0.06 0.79
C ALA A 16 -2.89 -0.65 -0.57
N ILE A 17 -3.00 -1.99 -0.58
CA ILE A 17 -3.17 -2.76 -1.81
C ILE A 17 -4.46 -2.37 -2.55
N ALA A 18 -5.59 -2.27 -1.84
CA ALA A 18 -6.87 -1.87 -2.42
C ALA A 18 -6.78 -0.48 -3.08
N SER A 19 -6.12 0.47 -2.43
CA SER A 19 -5.90 1.81 -3.01
C SER A 19 -5.02 1.78 -4.27
N ILE A 20 -3.96 0.96 -4.30
CA ILE A 20 -3.06 0.83 -5.45
C ILE A 20 -3.84 0.28 -6.64
N ILE A 21 -4.66 -0.74 -6.42
CA ILE A 21 -5.50 -1.34 -7.45
C ILE A 21 -6.51 -0.34 -8.00
N ASN A 22 -7.05 0.54 -7.15
CA ASN A 22 -8.02 1.57 -7.53
C ASN A 22 -7.40 2.78 -8.28
N THR A 23 -6.08 2.84 -8.42
CA THR A 23 -5.44 3.92 -9.18
C THR A 23 -5.41 3.63 -10.69
N ASN A 24 -5.37 4.69 -11.50
CA ASN A 24 -5.12 4.61 -12.96
C ASN A 24 -3.63 4.38 -13.30
N ALA A 25 -2.80 3.98 -12.33
CA ALA A 25 -1.40 3.67 -12.58
C ALA A 25 -1.26 2.43 -13.47
N SER A 26 -0.15 2.35 -14.22
CA SER A 26 0.16 1.18 -15.06
C SER A 26 0.21 -0.11 -14.24
N THR A 27 -0.10 -1.25 -14.86
CA THR A 27 -0.03 -2.58 -14.20
C THR A 27 1.35 -2.84 -13.59
N GLY A 28 2.44 -2.45 -14.27
CA GLY A 28 3.80 -2.59 -13.74
C GLY A 28 4.03 -1.78 -12.46
N THR A 29 3.50 -0.56 -12.40
CA THR A 29 3.55 0.28 -11.19
C THR A 29 2.77 -0.34 -10.04
N LYS A 30 1.57 -0.89 -10.32
CA LYS A 30 0.77 -1.57 -9.29
C LYS A 30 1.51 -2.76 -8.69
N ILE A 31 2.09 -3.62 -9.53
CA ILE A 31 2.83 -4.80 -9.10
C ILE A 31 4.06 -4.41 -8.26
N LEU A 32 4.82 -3.39 -8.68
CA LEU A 32 5.98 -2.91 -7.93
C LEU A 32 5.61 -2.45 -6.52
N TRP A 33 4.54 -1.67 -6.38
CA TRP A 33 4.08 -1.18 -5.09
C TRP A 33 3.57 -2.28 -4.18
N ILE A 34 2.79 -3.23 -4.73
CA ILE A 34 2.31 -4.40 -3.97
C ILE A 34 3.52 -5.24 -3.51
N ALA A 35 4.51 -5.47 -4.37
CA ALA A 35 5.71 -6.23 -4.00
C ALA A 35 6.51 -5.56 -2.87
N ILE A 36 6.65 -4.23 -2.88
CA ILE A 36 7.33 -3.48 -1.81
C ILE A 36 6.60 -3.66 -0.48
N ILE A 37 5.27 -3.53 -0.45
CA ILE A 37 4.45 -3.70 0.75
C ILE A 37 4.54 -5.13 1.29
N VAL A 38 4.46 -6.14 0.42
CA VAL A 38 4.50 -7.55 0.84
C VAL A 38 5.88 -7.95 1.39
N ILE A 39 6.97 -7.48 0.79
CA ILE A 39 8.34 -7.81 1.24
C ILE A 39 8.69 -7.01 2.51
N LEU A 40 8.26 -5.75 2.58
CA LEU A 40 8.49 -4.87 3.72
C LEU A 40 7.16 -4.29 4.21
N PRO A 41 6.41 -4.97 5.08
CA PRO A 41 5.08 -4.51 5.48
C PRO A 41 5.12 -3.15 6.18
N VAL A 42 5.97 -2.99 7.19
CA VAL A 42 6.05 -1.72 7.95
C VAL A 42 6.63 -0.59 7.10
N ILE A 43 7.77 -0.82 6.46
CA ILE A 43 8.48 0.23 5.70
C ILE A 43 7.76 0.51 4.38
N GLY A 44 7.24 -0.50 3.72
CA GLY A 44 6.46 -0.39 2.49
C GLY A 44 5.17 0.38 2.69
N LEU A 45 4.46 0.18 3.81
CA LEU A 45 3.31 1.01 4.18
C LEU A 45 3.69 2.47 4.39
N ILE A 46 4.80 2.75 5.07
CA ILE A 46 5.29 4.12 5.27
C ILE A 46 5.61 4.76 3.91
N ILE A 47 6.36 4.08 3.05
CA ILE A 47 6.73 4.58 1.73
C ILE A 47 5.48 4.79 0.87
N TRP A 48 4.51 3.87 0.91
CA TRP A 48 3.25 3.99 0.19
C TRP A 48 2.41 5.17 0.69
N TYR A 49 2.39 5.44 1.99
CA TYR A 49 1.67 6.59 2.53
C TYR A 49 2.20 7.93 1.97
N PHE A 50 3.51 8.07 1.81
CA PHE A 50 4.11 9.30 1.28
C PHE A 50 4.14 9.37 -0.24
N ALA A 51 4.58 8.29 -0.90
CA ALA A 51 4.91 8.25 -2.33
C ALA A 51 4.03 7.28 -3.14
N GLY A 52 3.07 6.62 -2.49
CA GLY A 52 2.17 5.68 -3.15
C GLY A 52 1.37 6.34 -4.28
N PRO A 53 0.94 5.55 -5.27
CA PRO A 53 0.21 6.06 -6.42
C PRO A 53 -1.09 6.73 -5.92
N LYS A 54 -1.18 8.05 -6.08
CA LYS A 54 -2.38 8.81 -5.73
C LYS A 54 -3.27 8.89 -6.96
N SER A 55 -4.58 8.78 -6.76
CA SER A 55 -5.52 9.07 -7.83
C SER A 55 -5.32 10.50 -8.30
N ASN A 56 -5.05 10.70 -9.59
CA ASN A 56 -5.04 12.02 -10.22
C ASN A 56 -6.50 12.51 -10.33
N ILE A 57 -7.10 12.94 -9.21
CA ILE A 57 -8.35 13.71 -9.27
C ILE A 57 -7.91 15.13 -9.60
N SER A 58 -7.82 15.43 -10.89
CA SER A 58 -7.83 16.82 -11.36
C SER A 58 -9.26 17.32 -11.23
N LEU A 59 -9.54 18.08 -10.16
CA LEU A 59 -10.76 18.89 -10.06
C LEU A 59 -10.79 19.94 -11.18
#